data_AF-A0A553NVB3-F1
#
_entry.id   AF-A0A553NVB3-F1
#
_cell.length_a   1.000
_cell.length_b   1.000
_cell.length_c   1.000
_cell.angle_alpha   90.00
_cell.angle_beta   90.00
_cell.angle_gamma   90.00
#
_symmetry.space_group_name_H-M   'P 1'
#
loop_
_entity.id
_entity.type
_entity.pdbx_description
1 polymer ?
#
loop_
_entity_poly.entity_id
_entity_poly.type
_entity_poly.pdbx_seq_one_letter_code
_entity_poly.pdbx_strand_id
1 'polypeptide(L)'
;MAEDGQEKLCQAIINNNYALVRFLIEVKECSPIGPSKLGTPVNVACAHGRIRILNYLLDLIAHNSLNINQVDLEHTSCLHLVCLSMEKLWLIPRLLEHGADPNVTDRQGRSPLMICAARGLTLGVKILTKPADTNLQLEDDQGQTALEIARKAGHPETAQVLDEQIKKAEFQEREIPTEPAKFNEQSIKDLPTLSASLSMMDIDSKIAEELECPVCLEDMHPPVLIFSCSNAHLFCGRCNILELKTCPKCREDFSQYPPNRNRLAERWAHKLFS
;
A
#
# COMPACT_ATOMS: atom_id res chain seq x y z
N MET A 1 16.05 -6.66 -29.98
CA MET A 1 15.04 -5.69 -30.45
C MET A 1 14.24 -5.07 -29.30
N ALA A 2 13.74 -5.85 -28.34
CA ALA A 2 12.99 -5.31 -27.18
C ALA A 2 13.78 -4.31 -26.30
N GLU A 3 15.08 -4.53 -26.09
CA GLU A 3 15.94 -3.62 -25.30
C GLU A 3 16.07 -2.21 -25.90
N ASP A 4 16.04 -2.10 -27.24
CA ASP A 4 16.14 -0.80 -27.94
C ASP A 4 14.82 0.00 -27.83
N GLY A 5 13.67 -0.69 -27.79
CA GLY A 5 12.37 -0.05 -27.59
C GLY A 5 12.22 0.58 -26.20
N GLN A 6 12.61 -0.17 -25.16
CA GLN A 6 12.49 0.29 -23.78
C GLN A 6 13.42 1.48 -23.47
N GLU A 7 14.63 1.47 -24.05
CA GLU A 7 15.57 2.59 -23.96
C GLU A 7 15.01 3.85 -24.64
N LYS A 8 14.44 3.69 -25.84
CA LYS A 8 13.76 4.79 -26.55
C LYS A 8 12.58 5.36 -25.77
N LEU A 9 11.81 4.50 -25.10
CA LEU A 9 10.74 4.94 -24.21
C LEU A 9 11.29 5.78 -23.05
N CYS A 10 12.30 5.30 -22.33
CA CYS A 10 12.91 6.06 -21.23
C CYS A 10 13.50 7.39 -21.71
N GLN A 11 14.18 7.42 -22.86
CA GLN A 11 14.70 8.66 -23.44
C GLN A 11 13.59 9.66 -23.80
N ALA A 12 12.45 9.17 -24.32
CA ALA A 12 11.29 10.01 -24.59
C ALA A 12 10.73 10.65 -23.31
N ILE A 13 10.74 9.93 -22.18
CA ILE A 13 10.33 10.45 -20.88
C ILE A 13 11.29 11.53 -20.38
N ILE A 14 12.59 11.28 -20.47
CA ILE A 14 13.63 12.28 -20.10
C ILE A 14 13.41 13.57 -20.88
N ASN A 15 13.15 13.45 -22.19
CA ASN A 15 12.89 14.56 -23.10
C ASN A 15 11.47 15.15 -22.96
N ASN A 16 10.65 14.64 -22.02
CA ASN A 16 9.26 15.05 -21.79
C ASN A 16 8.36 14.96 -23.04
N ASN A 17 8.65 14.02 -23.93
CA ASN A 17 7.92 13.82 -25.17
C ASN A 17 6.71 12.89 -24.94
N TYR A 18 5.63 13.45 -24.39
CA TYR A 18 4.41 12.71 -24.08
C TYR A 18 3.81 11.97 -25.29
N ALA A 19 3.83 12.59 -26.48
CA ALA A 19 3.27 11.99 -27.69
C ALA A 19 4.04 10.72 -28.10
N LEU A 20 5.37 10.76 -28.04
CA LEU A 20 6.21 9.60 -28.34
C LEU A 20 6.05 8.49 -27.28
N VAL A 21 5.98 8.86 -26.00
CA VAL A 21 5.71 7.90 -24.91
C VAL A 21 4.40 7.15 -25.15
N ARG A 22 3.32 7.89 -25.45
CA ARG A 22 2.01 7.31 -25.72
C ARG A 22 2.05 6.38 -26.93
N PHE A 23 2.64 6.83 -28.04
CA PHE A 23 2.78 6.03 -29.25
C PHE A 23 3.53 4.71 -28.99
N LEU A 24 4.68 4.77 -28.32
CA LEU A 24 5.53 3.60 -28.05
C LEU A 24 4.85 2.54 -27.16
N ILE A 25 3.97 2.96 -26.25
CA ILE A 25 3.20 2.02 -25.41
C ILE A 25 1.97 1.48 -26.17
N GLU A 26 1.28 2.31 -26.95
CA GLU A 26 0.09 1.90 -27.72
C GLU A 26 0.41 0.85 -28.79
N VAL A 27 1.60 0.91 -29.41
CA VAL A 27 2.07 -0.15 -30.33
C VAL A 27 2.43 -1.46 -29.61
N LYS A 28 2.28 -1.52 -28.27
CA LYS A 28 2.56 -2.66 -27.38
C LYS A 28 4.00 -3.20 -27.45
N GLU A 29 4.93 -2.40 -27.94
CA GLU A 29 6.36 -2.77 -27.99
C GLU A 29 7.08 -2.52 -26.66
N CYS A 30 6.53 -1.62 -25.81
CA CYS A 30 7.15 -1.20 -24.56
C CYS A 30 6.19 -1.33 -23.37
N SER A 31 6.75 -1.62 -22.19
CA SER A 31 5.98 -1.74 -20.93
C SER A 31 6.23 -0.54 -20.02
N PRO A 32 5.24 0.01 -19.28
CA PRO A 32 5.46 1.12 -18.35
C PRO A 32 6.42 0.76 -17.20
N ILE A 33 6.60 -0.53 -16.90
CA ILE A 33 7.50 -1.04 -15.85
C ILE A 33 8.66 -1.87 -16.41
N GLY A 34 8.80 -1.96 -17.74
CA GLY A 34 9.87 -2.75 -18.35
C GLY A 34 11.27 -2.23 -17.98
N PRO A 35 12.23 -3.09 -17.62
CA PRO A 35 13.57 -2.65 -17.24
C PRO A 35 14.34 -2.09 -18.45
N SER A 36 15.10 -1.02 -18.24
CA SER A 36 16.08 -0.48 -19.20
C SER A 36 17.38 -0.13 -18.46
N LYS A 37 18.42 0.25 -19.19
CA LYS A 37 19.67 0.74 -18.58
C LYS A 37 19.46 2.04 -17.80
N LEU A 38 18.44 2.81 -18.16
CA LEU A 38 18.03 4.05 -17.49
C LEU A 38 17.08 3.82 -16.31
N GLY A 39 16.71 2.57 -16.02
CA GLY A 39 15.67 2.20 -15.05
C GLY A 39 14.33 1.91 -15.72
N THR A 40 13.28 1.66 -14.93
CA THR A 40 11.92 1.48 -15.48
C THR A 40 11.33 2.84 -15.92
N PRO A 41 10.43 2.89 -16.92
CA PRO A 41 9.83 4.14 -17.37
C PRO A 41 9.17 4.94 -16.25
N VAL A 42 8.50 4.26 -15.31
CA VAL A 42 7.92 4.93 -14.13
C VAL A 42 9.01 5.48 -13.21
N ASN A 43 10.09 4.74 -12.96
CA ASN A 43 11.26 5.24 -12.21
C ASN A 43 11.84 6.50 -12.88
N VAL A 44 12.01 6.48 -14.20
CA VAL A 44 12.53 7.62 -14.98
C VAL A 44 11.58 8.82 -14.90
N ALA A 45 10.26 8.60 -15.00
CA ALA A 45 9.26 9.66 -14.88
C ALA A 45 9.26 10.30 -13.49
N CYS A 46 9.38 9.50 -12.43
CA CYS A 46 9.59 9.96 -11.06
C CYS A 46 10.89 10.76 -10.94
N ALA A 47 12.01 10.20 -11.40
CA ALA A 47 13.33 10.81 -11.35
C ALA A 47 13.42 12.16 -12.10
N HIS A 48 12.58 12.39 -13.10
CA HIS A 48 12.54 13.65 -13.87
C HIS A 48 11.31 14.52 -13.57
N GLY A 49 10.48 14.15 -12.60
CA GLY A 49 9.28 14.90 -12.21
C GLY A 49 8.26 15.07 -13.35
N ARG A 50 8.17 14.11 -14.27
CA ARG A 50 7.33 14.20 -15.48
C ARG A 50 5.89 13.84 -15.17
N ILE A 51 5.18 14.68 -14.43
CA ILE A 51 3.86 14.35 -13.86
C ILE A 51 2.81 13.89 -14.88
N ARG A 52 2.71 14.55 -16.04
CA ARG A 52 1.74 14.17 -17.08
C ARG A 52 2.02 12.77 -17.62
N ILE A 53 3.29 12.44 -17.79
CA ILE A 53 3.73 11.12 -18.22
C ILE A 53 3.55 10.12 -17.09
N LEU A 54 3.96 10.46 -15.86
CA LEU A 54 3.82 9.61 -14.69
C LEU A 54 2.36 9.19 -14.47
N ASN A 55 1.42 10.14 -14.49
CA ASN A 55 -0.01 9.81 -14.34
C ASN A 55 -0.49 8.84 -15.41
N TYR A 56 -0.11 9.07 -16.68
CA TYR A 56 -0.45 8.15 -17.76
C TYR A 56 0.13 6.75 -17.54
N LEU A 57 1.38 6.63 -17.09
CA LEU A 57 2.00 5.34 -16.78
C LEU A 57 1.32 4.64 -15.59
N LEU A 58 0.98 5.39 -14.54
CA LEU A 58 0.30 4.87 -13.36
C LEU A 58 -1.12 4.37 -13.67
N ASP A 59 -1.85 5.07 -14.53
CA ASP A 59 -3.17 4.64 -14.99
C ASP A 59 -3.06 3.32 -15.77
N LEU A 60 -2.08 3.20 -16.66
CA LEU A 60 -1.80 1.96 -17.38
C LEU A 60 -1.42 0.80 -16.47
N ILE A 61 -0.64 1.06 -15.42
CA ILE A 61 -0.26 0.06 -14.42
C ILE A 61 -1.49 -0.48 -13.69
N ALA A 62 -2.36 0.41 -13.23
CA ALA A 62 -3.59 0.04 -12.54
C ALA A 62 -4.52 -0.77 -13.45
N HIS A 63 -4.73 -0.33 -14.70
CA HIS A 63 -5.62 -1.00 -15.64
C HIS A 63 -5.13 -2.36 -16.12
N ASN A 64 -3.82 -2.58 -16.18
CA ASN A 64 -3.23 -3.85 -16.64
C ASN A 64 -2.75 -4.73 -15.47
N SER A 65 -3.13 -4.41 -14.22
CA SER A 65 -2.74 -5.15 -13.01
C SER A 65 -1.22 -5.37 -12.89
N LEU A 66 -0.44 -4.37 -13.30
CA LEU A 66 1.01 -4.40 -13.24
C LEU A 66 1.51 -4.05 -11.83
N ASN A 67 2.63 -4.63 -11.42
CA ASN A 67 3.20 -4.37 -10.10
C ASN A 67 4.11 -3.13 -10.09
N ILE A 68 3.65 -2.03 -9.49
CA ILE A 68 4.42 -0.77 -9.32
C ILE A 68 5.64 -0.93 -8.40
N ASN A 69 5.65 -1.96 -7.54
CA ASN A 69 6.71 -2.20 -6.57
C ASN A 69 7.91 -2.96 -7.15
N GLN A 70 7.92 -3.19 -8.46
CA GLN A 70 9.11 -3.70 -9.13
C GLN A 70 10.28 -2.74 -8.90
N VAL A 71 11.38 -3.32 -8.45
CA VAL A 71 12.63 -2.62 -8.23
C VAL A 71 13.52 -2.71 -9.47
N ASP A 72 14.36 -1.70 -9.66
CA ASP A 72 15.36 -1.73 -10.73
C ASP A 72 16.53 -2.68 -10.38
N LEU A 73 17.56 -2.69 -11.25
CA LEU A 73 18.74 -3.52 -11.05
C LEU A 73 19.42 -3.24 -9.70
N GLU A 74 19.35 -2.01 -9.18
CA GLU A 74 19.90 -1.58 -7.90
C GLU A 74 18.95 -1.82 -6.71
N HIS A 75 17.91 -2.65 -6.90
CA HIS A 75 16.78 -2.85 -5.99
C HIS A 75 16.09 -1.54 -5.56
N THR A 76 16.10 -0.52 -6.41
CA THR A 76 15.49 0.77 -6.10
C THR A 76 14.08 0.85 -6.68
N SER A 77 13.11 1.19 -5.82
CA SER A 77 11.71 1.39 -6.20
C SER A 77 11.42 2.86 -6.54
N CYS A 78 10.25 3.12 -7.14
CA CYS A 78 9.75 4.49 -7.37
C CYS A 78 9.76 5.35 -6.10
N LEU A 79 9.31 4.78 -4.96
CA LEU A 79 9.26 5.50 -3.69
C LEU A 79 10.67 5.84 -3.17
N HIS A 80 11.64 4.92 -3.31
CA HIS A 80 13.03 5.21 -2.97
C HIS A 80 13.57 6.41 -3.79
N LEU A 81 13.37 6.41 -5.10
CA LEU A 81 13.84 7.49 -5.98
C LEU A 81 13.26 8.86 -5.63
N VAL A 82 11.97 8.89 -5.29
CA VAL A 82 11.32 10.12 -4.85
C VAL A 82 11.90 10.60 -3.51
N CYS A 83 12.16 9.68 -2.58
CA CYS A 83 12.74 10.00 -1.27
C CYS A 83 14.21 10.44 -1.32
N LEU A 84 14.93 10.16 -2.41
CA LEU A 84 16.27 10.70 -2.64
C LEU A 84 16.26 12.21 -2.94
N SER A 85 15.11 12.81 -3.26
CA SER A 85 15.02 14.18 -3.80
C SER A 85 13.95 15.02 -3.11
N MET A 86 14.35 16.12 -2.45
CA MET A 86 13.43 17.04 -1.77
C MET A 86 12.31 17.57 -2.68
N GLU A 87 12.63 17.92 -3.92
CA GLU A 87 11.71 18.55 -4.88
C GLU A 87 10.60 17.61 -5.36
N LYS A 88 10.70 16.31 -5.09
CA LYS A 88 9.81 15.28 -5.65
C LYS A 88 8.88 14.68 -4.62
N LEU A 89 9.01 15.04 -3.34
CA LEU A 89 8.21 14.46 -2.24
C LEU A 89 6.69 14.58 -2.45
N TRP A 90 6.24 15.56 -3.24
CA TRP A 90 4.83 15.72 -3.62
C TRP A 90 4.29 14.60 -4.52
N LEU A 91 5.16 13.75 -5.10
CA LEU A 91 4.77 12.55 -5.86
C LEU A 91 4.41 11.37 -4.94
N ILE A 92 4.85 11.37 -3.68
CA ILE A 92 4.64 10.25 -2.75
C ILE A 92 3.14 9.91 -2.60
N PRO A 93 2.22 10.87 -2.33
CA PRO A 93 0.79 10.55 -2.20
C PRO A 93 0.24 9.88 -3.45
N ARG A 94 0.64 10.35 -4.64
CA ARG A 94 0.20 9.80 -5.92
C ARG A 94 0.69 8.37 -6.13
N LEU A 95 1.93 8.07 -5.75
CA LEU A 95 2.46 6.71 -5.84
C LEU A 95 1.74 5.76 -4.86
N LEU A 96 1.48 6.21 -3.63
CA LEU A 96 0.75 5.43 -2.62
C LEU A 96 -0.70 5.16 -3.05
N GLU A 97 -1.39 6.14 -3.64
CA GLU A 97 -2.75 5.98 -4.23
C GLU A 97 -2.80 4.88 -5.28
N HIS A 98 -1.70 4.66 -6.01
CA HIS A 98 -1.58 3.62 -7.04
C HIS A 98 -0.93 2.33 -6.52
N GLY A 99 -0.92 2.10 -5.20
CA GLY A 99 -0.51 0.84 -4.59
C GLY A 99 1.00 0.66 -4.40
N ALA A 100 1.78 1.75 -4.41
CA ALA A 100 3.17 1.68 -4.03
C ALA A 100 3.32 1.30 -2.55
N ASP A 101 4.16 0.31 -2.26
CA ASP A 101 4.39 -0.22 -0.91
C ASP A 101 5.40 0.69 -0.17
N PRO A 102 4.99 1.35 0.94
CA PRO A 102 5.89 2.20 1.72
C PRO A 102 7.01 1.42 2.45
N ASN A 103 6.94 0.08 2.48
CA ASN A 103 7.88 -0.81 3.17
C ASN A 103 8.86 -1.53 2.26
N VAL A 104 8.80 -1.30 0.94
CA VAL A 104 9.76 -1.86 0.00
C VAL A 104 11.18 -1.52 0.44
N THR A 105 12.11 -2.47 0.35
CA THR A 105 13.50 -2.27 0.77
C THR A 105 14.47 -2.23 -0.41
N ASP A 106 15.49 -1.39 -0.30
CA ASP A 106 16.62 -1.38 -1.23
C ASP A 106 17.65 -2.47 -0.90
N ARG A 107 18.78 -2.50 -1.63
CA ARG A 107 19.86 -3.48 -1.42
C ARG A 107 20.52 -3.41 -0.03
N GLN A 108 20.31 -2.35 0.74
CA GLN A 108 20.82 -2.20 2.10
C GLN A 108 19.72 -2.46 3.15
N GLY A 109 18.58 -3.01 2.75
CA GLY A 109 17.43 -3.21 3.62
C GLY A 109 16.70 -1.91 3.97
N ARG A 110 17.04 -0.77 3.33
CA ARG A 110 16.47 0.52 3.72
C ARG A 110 15.12 0.72 3.06
N SER A 111 14.13 1.19 3.81
CA SER A 111 12.84 1.62 3.27
C SER A 111 12.85 3.08 2.78
N PRO A 112 11.84 3.51 1.99
CA PRO A 112 11.65 4.92 1.63
C PRO A 112 11.61 5.84 2.86
N LEU A 113 11.02 5.38 3.97
CA LEU A 113 10.97 6.12 5.22
C LEU A 113 12.37 6.34 5.81
N MET A 114 13.23 5.31 5.77
CA MET A 114 14.62 5.41 6.21
C MET A 114 15.45 6.35 5.33
N ILE A 115 15.22 6.36 4.00
CA ILE A 115 15.88 7.34 3.11
C ILE A 115 15.47 8.77 3.49
N CYS A 116 14.19 9.02 3.76
CA CYS A 116 13.73 10.34 4.23
C CYS A 116 14.37 10.70 5.58
N ALA A 117 14.45 9.74 6.50
CA ALA A 117 15.06 9.93 7.81
C ALA A 117 16.55 10.28 7.73
N ALA A 118 17.32 9.55 6.91
CA ALA A 118 18.75 9.78 6.69
C ALA A 118 19.08 11.14 6.09
N ARG A 119 18.11 11.75 5.40
CA ARG A 119 18.26 13.02 4.68
C ARG A 119 17.57 14.19 5.37
N GLY A 120 16.94 13.97 6.53
CA GLY A 120 16.21 15.00 7.26
C GLY A 120 14.94 15.49 6.56
N LEU A 121 14.33 14.66 5.71
CA LEU A 121 13.15 15.01 4.92
C LEU A 121 11.88 14.88 5.75
N THR A 122 11.69 15.81 6.69
CA THR A 122 10.56 15.81 7.62
C THR A 122 9.20 15.77 6.91
N LEU A 123 9.05 16.42 5.75
CA LEU A 123 7.82 16.34 4.95
C LEU A 123 7.61 14.94 4.37
N GLY A 124 8.66 14.31 3.86
CA GLY A 124 8.61 12.95 3.32
C GLY A 124 8.21 11.94 4.39
N VAL A 125 8.79 12.06 5.59
CA VAL A 125 8.38 11.29 6.77
C VAL A 125 6.90 11.50 7.06
N LYS A 126 6.44 12.75 7.21
CA LYS A 126 5.01 13.03 7.50
C LYS A 126 4.06 12.46 6.47
N ILE A 127 4.46 12.36 5.20
CA ILE A 127 3.62 11.78 4.15
C ILE A 127 3.66 10.25 4.24
N LEU A 128 4.85 9.66 4.35
CA LEU A 128 5.03 8.21 4.39
C LEU A 128 4.49 7.56 5.66
N THR A 129 4.33 8.28 6.77
CA THR A 129 3.71 7.74 8.00
C THR A 129 2.18 7.88 8.03
N LYS A 130 1.55 8.49 7.02
CA LYS A 130 0.08 8.58 6.94
C LYS A 130 -0.60 7.24 6.61
N PRO A 131 -0.11 6.46 5.63
CA PRO A 131 -0.65 5.13 5.39
C PRO A 131 -0.45 4.30 6.64
N ALA A 132 -1.51 3.64 7.12
CA ALA A 132 -1.40 2.84 8.33
C ALA A 132 -0.45 1.63 8.16
N ASP A 133 -0.09 1.27 6.92
CA ASP A 133 0.66 0.05 6.53
C ASP A 133 2.15 0.29 6.58
N THR A 134 2.56 1.54 6.74
CA THR A 134 3.95 1.88 6.95
C THR A 134 4.45 1.30 8.27
N ASN A 135 5.41 0.40 8.17
CA ASN A 135 6.10 -0.18 9.31
C ASN A 135 7.18 0.79 9.80
N LEU A 136 6.88 1.50 10.89
CA LEU A 136 7.80 2.45 11.53
C LEU A 136 8.99 1.76 12.23
N GLN A 137 8.87 0.45 12.49
CA GLN A 137 9.85 -0.38 13.18
C GLN A 137 10.63 -1.29 12.22
N LEU A 138 10.54 -1.07 10.91
CA LEU A 138 11.40 -1.77 9.97
C LEU A 138 12.85 -1.45 10.30
N GLU A 139 13.73 -2.45 10.18
CA GLU A 139 15.17 -2.33 10.38
C GLU A 139 15.91 -2.55 9.05
N ASP A 140 16.96 -1.77 8.82
CA ASP A 140 17.88 -1.99 7.70
C ASP A 140 18.88 -3.14 8.01
N ASP A 141 19.80 -3.43 7.10
CA ASP A 141 20.79 -4.50 7.28
C ASP A 141 21.76 -4.26 8.46
N GLN A 142 21.77 -3.05 9.03
CA GLN A 142 22.55 -2.69 10.22
C GLN A 142 21.71 -2.73 11.50
N GLY A 143 20.46 -3.21 11.43
CA GLY A 143 19.52 -3.26 12.54
C GLY A 143 18.98 -1.87 12.92
N GLN A 144 19.02 -0.90 12.01
CA GLN A 144 18.63 0.48 12.33
C GLN A 144 17.23 0.81 11.84
N THR A 145 16.41 1.36 12.73
CA THR A 145 15.11 1.93 12.37
C THR A 145 15.23 3.33 11.77
N ALA A 146 14.17 3.80 11.11
CA ALA A 146 14.13 5.17 10.59
C ALA A 146 14.38 6.23 11.69
N LEU A 147 13.89 6.00 12.92
CA LEU A 147 14.14 6.91 14.05
C LEU A 147 15.61 6.96 14.45
N GLU A 148 16.28 5.81 14.51
CA GLU A 148 17.70 5.73 14.83
C GLU A 148 18.58 6.36 13.78
N ILE A 149 18.23 6.15 12.50
CA ILE A 149 18.90 6.78 11.37
C ILE A 149 18.79 8.31 11.47
N ALA A 150 17.59 8.86 11.71
CA ALA A 150 17.41 10.31 11.88
C ALA A 150 18.23 10.88 13.05
N ARG A 151 18.29 10.16 14.18
CA ARG A 151 19.10 10.55 15.35
C ARG A 151 20.59 10.54 15.05
N LYS A 152 21.10 9.46 14.45
CA LYS A 152 22.53 9.32 14.08
C LYS A 152 22.96 10.33 13.01
N ALA A 153 22.09 10.66 12.07
CA ALA A 153 22.33 11.65 11.03
C ALA A 153 22.24 13.11 11.54
N GLY A 154 21.79 13.33 12.78
CA GLY A 154 21.68 14.68 13.35
C GLY A 154 20.48 15.47 12.84
N HIS A 155 19.34 14.81 12.61
CA HIS A 155 18.10 15.43 12.14
C HIS A 155 17.03 15.43 13.25
N PRO A 156 17.13 16.34 14.24
CA PRO A 156 16.29 16.31 15.44
C PRO A 156 14.81 16.54 15.13
N GLU A 157 14.47 17.43 14.19
CA GLU A 157 13.08 17.68 13.81
C GLU A 157 12.44 16.43 13.17
N THR A 158 13.19 15.73 12.32
CA THR A 158 12.72 14.48 11.69
C THR A 158 12.59 13.37 12.72
N ALA A 159 13.55 13.25 13.64
CA ALA A 159 13.51 12.29 14.74
C ALA A 159 12.33 12.54 15.68
N GLN A 160 12.06 13.81 16.01
CA GLN A 160 10.90 14.19 16.83
C GLN A 160 9.59 13.79 16.14
N VAL A 161 9.44 14.09 14.85
CA VAL A 161 8.23 13.71 14.11
C VAL A 161 8.08 12.18 14.08
N LEU A 162 9.14 11.41 13.84
CA LEU A 162 9.08 9.95 13.87
C LEU A 162 8.66 9.42 15.24
N ASP A 163 9.24 9.95 16.33
CA ASP A 163 8.90 9.58 17.70
C ASP A 163 7.43 9.87 18.03
N GLU A 164 6.89 11.01 17.57
CA GLU A 164 5.47 11.34 17.69
C GLU A 164 4.57 10.38 16.89
N GLN A 165 4.97 9.98 15.67
CA GLN A 165 4.20 9.03 14.86
C GLN A 165 4.20 7.62 15.45
N ILE A 166 5.34 7.17 15.99
CA ILE A 166 5.45 5.87 16.67
C ILE A 166 4.53 5.84 17.89
N LYS A 167 4.59 6.86 18.76
CA LYS A 167 3.70 6.98 19.93
C LYS A 167 2.22 7.00 19.55
N LYS A 168 1.87 7.66 18.43
CA LYS A 168 0.49 7.67 17.92
C LYS A 168 0.05 6.28 17.45
N ALA A 169 0.91 5.56 16.73
CA ALA A 169 0.63 4.20 16.29
C ALA A 169 0.42 3.26 17.50
N GLU A 170 1.28 3.35 18.52
CA GLU A 170 1.14 2.57 19.76
C GLU A 170 -0.15 2.91 20.53
N PHE A 171 -0.60 4.17 20.51
CA PHE A 171 -1.85 4.57 21.16
C PHE A 171 -3.07 4.07 20.39
N GLN A 172 -3.04 4.11 19.06
CA GLN A 172 -4.09 3.54 18.20
C GLN A 172 -4.21 2.02 18.36
N GLU A 173 -3.10 1.32 18.59
CA GLU A 173 -3.13 -0.13 18.92
C GLU A 173 -3.73 -0.42 20.31
N ARG A 174 -3.68 0.53 21.26
CA ARG A 174 -4.26 0.38 22.61
C ARG A 174 -5.75 0.72 22.70
N GLU A 175 -6.29 1.47 21.75
CA GLU A 175 -7.75 1.74 21.66
C GLU A 175 -8.52 0.61 20.94
N ILE A 176 -7.81 -0.33 20.31
CA ILE A 176 -8.38 -1.61 19.87
C ILE A 176 -8.30 -2.56 21.06
N PRO A 177 -9.42 -3.11 21.57
CA PRO A 177 -9.38 -4.06 22.67
C PRO A 177 -8.45 -5.23 22.34
N THR A 178 -7.31 -5.31 23.02
CA THR A 178 -6.37 -6.43 22.96
C THR A 178 -6.84 -7.63 23.77
N GLU A 179 -7.97 -7.51 24.47
CA GLU A 179 -8.72 -8.67 24.94
C GLU A 179 -9.74 -9.02 23.85
N PRO A 180 -9.83 -10.29 23.40
CA PRO A 180 -11.03 -10.72 22.68
C PRO A 180 -12.20 -10.28 23.56
N ALA A 181 -13.13 -9.50 23.00
CA ALA A 181 -14.33 -9.06 23.71
C ALA A 181 -14.79 -10.24 24.56
N LYS A 182 -14.80 -10.09 25.90
CA LYS A 182 -15.10 -11.20 26.82
C LYS A 182 -16.35 -11.89 26.28
N PHE A 183 -16.12 -13.03 25.63
CA PHE A 183 -17.16 -13.81 25.01
C PHE A 183 -18.00 -14.28 26.19
N ASN A 184 -19.14 -13.64 26.41
CA ASN A 184 -20.06 -14.19 27.38
C ASN A 184 -20.58 -15.51 26.76
N GLU A 185 -20.47 -16.60 27.50
CA GLU A 185 -20.91 -17.93 27.04
C GLU A 185 -22.42 -17.98 26.75
N GLN A 186 -23.18 -16.95 27.13
CA GLN A 186 -24.59 -16.79 26.78
C GLN A 186 -24.79 -16.43 25.31
N SER A 187 -23.96 -15.56 24.71
CA SER A 187 -24.13 -15.06 23.34
C SER A 187 -23.83 -16.10 22.25
N ILE A 188 -23.17 -17.20 22.60
CA ILE A 188 -22.95 -18.36 21.71
C ILE A 188 -24.22 -19.23 21.65
N LYS A 189 -25.07 -19.22 22.69
CA LYS A 189 -26.30 -20.02 22.73
C LYS A 189 -27.44 -19.43 21.91
N ASP A 190 -27.34 -18.15 21.55
CA ASP A 190 -28.36 -17.43 20.77
C ASP A 190 -28.06 -17.39 19.26
N LEU A 191 -26.91 -17.93 18.82
CA LEU A 191 -26.70 -18.26 17.41
C LEU A 191 -27.64 -19.43 17.05
N PRO A 192 -28.61 -19.26 16.14
CA PRO A 192 -29.50 -20.35 15.78
C PRO A 192 -28.66 -21.44 15.12
N THR A 193 -28.56 -22.58 15.81
CA THR A 193 -27.97 -23.83 15.35
C THR A 193 -26.51 -23.76 14.89
N LEU A 194 -25.58 -23.82 15.85
CA LEU A 194 -24.30 -24.51 15.66
C LEU A 194 -23.99 -25.31 16.93
N SER A 195 -24.80 -26.35 17.13
CA SER A 195 -24.52 -27.38 18.11
C SER A 195 -23.30 -28.18 17.69
N ALA A 196 -22.34 -28.27 18.62
CA ALA A 196 -21.36 -29.33 18.78
C ALA A 196 -20.38 -29.62 17.64
N SER A 197 -19.09 -29.55 17.98
CA SER A 197 -17.97 -30.22 17.30
C SER A 197 -17.57 -29.61 15.96
N LEU A 198 -16.79 -28.53 15.99
CA LEU A 198 -16.11 -28.03 14.80
C LEU A 198 -14.61 -27.98 15.06
N SER A 199 -13.88 -28.78 14.29
CA SER A 199 -12.42 -28.87 14.23
C SER A 199 -11.83 -27.60 13.57
N MET A 200 -10.51 -27.40 13.63
CA MET A 200 -9.87 -26.24 12.99
C MET A 200 -10.24 -26.05 11.50
N MET A 201 -10.50 -27.14 10.75
CA MET A 201 -10.95 -27.07 9.33
C MET A 201 -12.32 -26.41 9.16
N ASP A 202 -13.19 -26.52 10.17
CA ASP A 202 -14.53 -25.95 10.14
C ASP A 202 -14.55 -24.45 10.44
N ILE A 203 -13.47 -23.93 11.03
CA ILE A 203 -13.25 -22.49 11.27
C ILE A 203 -12.84 -21.80 9.97
N ASP A 204 -11.90 -22.40 9.22
CA ASP A 204 -11.44 -21.87 7.94
C ASP A 204 -12.58 -21.80 6.92
N SER A 205 -13.47 -22.80 6.90
CA SER A 205 -14.67 -22.79 6.06
C SER A 205 -15.63 -21.65 6.39
N LYS A 206 -15.79 -21.30 7.68
CA LYS A 206 -16.65 -20.18 8.10
C LYS A 206 -16.02 -18.81 7.84
N ILE A 207 -14.70 -18.71 7.95
CA ILE A 207 -13.99 -17.49 7.59
C ILE A 207 -14.08 -17.26 6.09
N ALA A 208 -14.03 -18.32 5.27
CA ALA A 208 -14.22 -18.22 3.82
C ALA A 208 -15.60 -17.66 3.45
N GLU A 209 -16.68 -18.08 4.14
CA GLU A 209 -18.03 -17.53 3.91
C GLU A 209 -18.13 -16.01 4.22
N GLU A 210 -17.36 -15.51 5.20
CA GLU A 210 -17.30 -14.08 5.50
C GLU A 210 -16.38 -13.28 4.55
N LEU A 211 -15.60 -13.95 3.70
CA LEU A 211 -14.73 -13.34 2.70
C LEU A 211 -15.41 -13.15 1.33
N GLU A 212 -16.71 -13.40 1.23
CA GLU A 212 -17.53 -13.00 0.08
C GLU A 212 -17.98 -11.54 0.25
N CYS A 213 -17.74 -10.70 -0.77
CA CYS A 213 -18.18 -9.32 -0.73
C CYS A 213 -19.72 -9.23 -0.82
N PRO A 214 -20.42 -8.58 0.13
CA PRO A 214 -21.89 -8.50 0.11
C PRO A 214 -22.45 -7.57 -0.99
N VAL A 215 -21.58 -6.90 -1.76
CA VAL A 215 -21.96 -5.97 -2.82
C VAL A 215 -21.82 -6.61 -4.20
N CYS A 216 -20.67 -7.20 -4.51
CA CYS A 216 -20.42 -7.82 -5.80
C CYS A 216 -20.56 -9.34 -5.79
N LEU A 217 -20.72 -9.97 -4.62
CA LEU A 217 -20.81 -11.43 -4.45
C LEU A 217 -19.59 -12.17 -5.01
N GLU A 218 -18.43 -11.50 -5.02
CA GLU A 218 -17.15 -12.10 -5.37
C GLU A 218 -16.31 -12.33 -4.11
N ASP A 219 -15.52 -13.40 -4.14
CA ASP A 219 -14.51 -13.67 -3.13
C ASP A 219 -13.46 -12.55 -3.07
N MET A 220 -13.14 -12.12 -1.85
CA MET A 220 -12.13 -11.11 -1.58
C MET A 220 -10.71 -11.71 -1.60
N HIS A 221 -10.37 -12.37 -2.71
CA HIS A 221 -9.05 -12.98 -2.89
C HIS A 221 -7.94 -11.91 -3.05
N PRO A 222 -6.70 -12.17 -2.60
CA PRO A 222 -5.59 -11.26 -2.86
C PRO A 222 -5.41 -10.95 -4.35
N PRO A 223 -5.02 -9.71 -4.73
CA PRO A 223 -4.59 -8.58 -3.89
C PRO A 223 -5.74 -7.61 -3.53
N VAL A 224 -6.98 -8.08 -3.41
CA VAL A 224 -8.14 -7.23 -3.11
C VAL A 224 -8.02 -6.62 -1.71
N LEU A 225 -8.11 -5.29 -1.64
CA LEU A 225 -8.22 -4.60 -0.35
C LEU A 225 -9.55 -4.94 0.30
N ILE A 226 -9.56 -5.15 1.62
CA ILE A 226 -10.77 -5.46 2.37
C ILE A 226 -11.04 -4.32 3.34
N PHE A 227 -12.29 -3.91 3.46
CA PHE A 227 -12.73 -2.87 4.37
C PHE A 227 -13.80 -3.42 5.32
N SER A 228 -13.99 -2.77 6.45
CA SER A 228 -15.03 -3.08 7.41
C SER A 228 -15.70 -1.84 7.97
N CYS A 229 -17.00 -1.95 8.25
CA CYS A 229 -17.73 -0.93 8.99
C CYS A 229 -17.49 -1.06 10.51
N SER A 230 -18.05 -0.18 11.34
CA SER A 230 -17.83 -0.24 12.80
C SER A 230 -18.44 -1.49 13.43
N ASN A 231 -19.46 -2.07 12.77
CA ASN A 231 -20.06 -3.36 13.13
C ASN A 231 -19.34 -4.58 12.52
N ALA A 232 -18.10 -4.41 12.04
CA ALA A 232 -17.22 -5.47 11.52
C ALA A 232 -17.70 -6.23 10.27
N HIS A 233 -18.70 -5.75 9.54
CA HIS A 233 -19.08 -6.33 8.25
C HIS A 233 -18.02 -6.04 7.19
N LEU A 234 -17.55 -7.07 6.49
CA LEU A 234 -16.51 -6.97 5.48
C LEU A 234 -17.07 -6.62 4.08
N PHE A 235 -16.28 -5.91 3.28
CA PHE A 235 -16.58 -5.62 1.88
C PHE A 235 -15.29 -5.30 1.09
N CYS A 236 -15.33 -5.55 -0.22
CA CYS A 236 -14.15 -5.49 -1.07
C CYS A 236 -13.88 -4.07 -1.58
N GLY A 237 -12.60 -3.72 -1.71
CA GLY A 237 -12.13 -2.45 -2.27
C GLY A 237 -12.32 -2.30 -3.78
N ARG A 238 -12.81 -3.35 -4.47
CA ARG A 238 -13.21 -3.26 -5.88
C ARG A 238 -14.54 -2.53 -6.04
N CYS A 239 -15.46 -2.76 -5.10
CA CYS A 239 -16.69 -1.98 -5.04
C CYS A 239 -16.30 -0.56 -4.63
N ASN A 240 -16.82 0.45 -5.32
CA ASN A 240 -16.54 1.85 -5.00
C ASN A 240 -17.19 2.22 -3.66
N ILE A 241 -16.58 1.79 -2.55
CA ILE A 241 -17.12 1.92 -1.19
C ILE A 241 -17.38 3.40 -0.85
N LEU A 242 -16.64 4.33 -1.45
CA LEU A 242 -16.83 5.78 -1.27
C LEU A 242 -18.16 6.29 -1.87
N GLU A 243 -18.79 5.54 -2.78
CA GLU A 243 -20.15 5.83 -3.27
C GLU A 243 -21.25 5.17 -2.43
N LEU A 244 -20.91 4.16 -1.61
CA LEU A 244 -21.85 3.57 -0.67
C LEU A 244 -22.10 4.58 0.45
N LYS A 245 -23.31 5.11 0.54
CA LYS A 245 -23.71 5.99 1.66
C LYS A 245 -23.88 5.21 2.96
N THR A 246 -24.14 3.91 2.87
CA THR A 246 -24.40 3.07 4.03
C THR A 246 -23.82 1.66 3.88
N CYS A 247 -23.60 0.98 5.02
CA CYS A 247 -23.19 -0.42 5.05
C CYS A 247 -24.26 -1.33 4.42
N PRO A 248 -23.90 -2.23 3.49
CA PRO A 248 -24.84 -3.15 2.86
C PRO A 248 -25.54 -4.13 3.82
N LYS A 249 -24.85 -4.53 4.91
CA LYS A 249 -25.37 -5.48 5.90
C LYS A 249 -26.16 -4.77 7.01
N CYS A 250 -25.56 -3.81 7.74
CA CYS A 250 -26.20 -3.17 8.90
C CYS A 250 -26.80 -1.78 8.65
N ARG A 251 -26.66 -1.22 7.44
CA ARG A 251 -27.14 0.13 7.07
C ARG A 251 -26.52 1.29 7.88
N GLU A 252 -25.37 1.06 8.51
CA GLU A 252 -24.57 2.11 9.16
C GLU A 252 -24.22 3.23 8.17
N ASP A 253 -24.37 4.49 8.58
CA ASP A 253 -24.13 5.67 7.75
C ASP A 253 -22.63 5.99 7.62
N PHE A 254 -22.09 5.81 6.42
CA PHE A 254 -20.65 6.02 6.14
C PHE A 254 -20.25 7.50 6.10
N SER A 255 -21.21 8.43 6.06
CA SER A 255 -20.89 9.85 6.23
C SER A 255 -20.49 10.19 7.67
N GLN A 256 -20.98 9.42 8.64
CA GLN A 256 -20.67 9.59 10.06
C GLN A 256 -19.56 8.64 10.50
N TYR A 257 -19.58 7.40 9.99
CA TYR A 257 -18.66 6.33 10.35
C TYR A 257 -18.03 5.75 9.08
N PRO A 258 -16.96 6.39 8.55
CA PRO A 258 -16.37 5.95 7.31
C PRO A 258 -15.77 4.55 7.47
N PRO A 259 -15.91 3.70 6.46
CA PRO A 259 -15.42 2.34 6.53
C PRO A 259 -13.88 2.30 6.54
N ASN A 260 -13.32 1.43 7.38
CA ASN A 260 -11.88 1.33 7.59
C ASN A 260 -11.31 0.10 6.89
N ARG A 261 -10.10 0.22 6.34
CA ARG A 261 -9.40 -0.91 5.73
C ARG A 261 -9.10 -1.98 6.80
N ASN A 262 -9.53 -3.21 6.54
CA ASN A 262 -9.43 -4.36 7.45
C ASN A 262 -8.30 -5.30 7.01
N ARG A 263 -7.10 -5.06 7.52
CA ARG A 263 -5.90 -5.84 7.17
C ARG A 263 -5.85 -7.23 7.78
N LEU A 264 -6.57 -7.47 8.88
CA LEU A 264 -6.68 -8.81 9.43
C LEU A 264 -7.45 -9.70 8.45
N ALA A 265 -8.54 -9.21 7.90
CA ALA A 265 -9.27 -9.89 6.84
C ALA A 265 -8.40 -10.08 5.58
N GLU A 266 -7.61 -9.09 5.17
CA GLU A 266 -6.66 -9.24 4.04
C GLU A 266 -5.65 -10.38 4.32
N ARG A 267 -5.09 -10.45 5.53
CA ARG A 267 -4.17 -11.54 5.92
C ARG A 267 -4.87 -12.91 5.96
N TRP A 268 -6.13 -12.97 6.36
CA TRP A 268 -6.93 -14.21 6.31
C TRP A 268 -7.16 -14.65 4.87
N ALA A 269 -7.59 -13.74 4.00
CA ALA A 269 -7.75 -14.00 2.58
C ALA A 269 -6.44 -14.50 1.93
N HIS A 270 -5.30 -13.91 2.29
CA HIS A 270 -3.99 -14.36 1.85
C HIS A 270 -3.61 -15.77 2.30
N LYS A 271 -4.09 -16.24 3.46
CA LYS A 271 -3.81 -17.60 3.94
C LYS A 271 -4.80 -18.64 3.39
N LEU A 272 -6.03 -18.23 3.14
CA LEU A 272 -7.11 -19.11 2.69
C LEU A 272 -7.09 -19.34 1.17
N PHE A 273 -6.71 -18.32 0.40
CA PHE A 273 -6.69 -18.38 -1.07
C PHE A 273 -5.29 -18.57 -1.68
N SER A 274 -4.26 -18.86 -0.86
CA SER A 274 -2.89 -19.15 -1.32
C SER A 274 -2.67 -20.61 -1.70
#